data_AF-A0AAU9MIW4-F1
#
_entry.id   AF-A0AAU9MIW4-F1
#
_cell.length_a   1.000
_cell.length_b   1.000
_cell.length_c   1.000
_cell.angle_alpha   90.00
_cell.angle_beta   90.00
_cell.angle_gamma   90.00
#
_symmetry.space_group_name_H-M   'P 1'
#
loop_
_entity.id
_entity.type
_entity.pdbx_description
1 polymer ?
#
loop_
_entity_poly.entity_id
_entity_poly.type
_entity_poly.pdbx_seq_one_letter_code
_entity_poly.pdbx_strand_id
1 'polypeptide(L)'
;MEAVQTALITGLMHHLSGANCHHHPPALLSPPVPLQIKGYKSWQFIYGSTTTRLRSSMFTGALLHTPIPTVLFGSSSQSPSPPTFSASYSSKLNCNIRLSMASSVRIVIVGDVHDDWNLEEDSKALELLRPDLVLFTGDFGNENVKLVRSIAALKMPKAAILGNHDAWNTQSFSEKGKDAVQLQLESFGEEHVGYQRLDFHSLKLSVVGGRPFSCGGERLFRKQLLTKRYGVHNMNESAKKICEAAVGTPKDHSIILLAHNGPTGLGSNMNDICGRDWVRGGGDHGDPDLAVAISQLKGSGSSSTKYSIPVVVFGHMHKELAFGNGQRKMIVVGDGDDNTIYLNGAIVPRVKRFSHNTLRAFTLIDSKQGKLEKITQTWVSVSLTQDTDTTTIEEEHILFTNNNIPTTSSI
;
A
#
# COMPACT_ATOMS: atom_id res chain seq x y z
N MET A 1 -11.63 42.61 67.52
CA MET A 1 -11.77 41.29 66.89
C MET A 1 -10.75 41.21 65.74
N GLU A 2 -9.43 41.09 65.99
CA GLU A 2 -8.67 40.10 66.82
C GLU A 2 -8.67 38.70 66.19
N ALA A 3 -7.62 37.88 66.24
CA ALA A 3 -6.19 38.01 66.61
C ALA A 3 -5.44 36.85 65.90
N VAL A 4 -4.20 36.93 65.37
CA VAL A 4 -2.87 37.28 65.93
C VAL A 4 -2.24 36.13 66.77
N GLN A 5 -0.91 35.96 66.60
CA GLN A 5 0.06 35.05 67.25
C GLN A 5 0.17 33.58 66.75
N THR A 6 1.33 32.90 66.57
CA THR A 6 2.82 33.16 66.51
C THR A 6 3.65 32.27 67.47
N ALA A 7 4.89 31.89 67.03
CA ALA A 7 6.03 31.31 67.80
C ALA A 7 6.00 29.80 68.18
N LEU A 8 7.10 29.13 68.58
CA LEU A 8 8.49 28.97 68.07
C LEU A 8 9.35 28.09 69.04
N ILE A 9 10.37 27.35 68.54
CA ILE A 9 11.56 26.77 69.29
C ILE A 9 11.25 25.57 70.24
N THR A 10 12.10 24.56 70.55
CA THR A 10 13.54 24.20 70.27
C THR A 10 13.67 22.96 69.34
N GLY A 11 14.66 22.05 69.26
CA GLY A 11 15.99 21.71 69.87
C GLY A 11 16.63 20.55 69.05
N LEU A 12 17.93 20.18 69.01
CA LEU A 12 19.05 19.95 69.96
C LEU A 12 18.94 18.65 70.81
N MET A 13 19.90 17.70 70.84
CA MET A 13 21.28 17.58 70.28
C MET A 13 21.67 16.10 70.02
N HIS A 14 22.61 15.81 69.09
CA HIS A 14 23.95 15.23 69.43
C HIS A 14 24.95 15.13 68.23
N HIS A 15 26.25 15.28 68.53
CA HIS A 15 27.43 15.04 67.67
C HIS A 15 27.77 13.53 67.49
N LEU A 16 28.74 13.03 66.69
CA LEU A 16 29.97 13.53 66.01
C LEU A 16 30.02 12.95 64.56
N SER A 17 30.60 13.56 63.51
CA SER A 17 31.90 14.24 63.28
C SER A 17 33.09 13.29 63.04
N GLY A 18 33.77 13.44 61.89
CA GLY A 18 35.01 12.71 61.53
C GLY A 18 35.30 12.68 60.02
N ALA A 19 36.18 13.56 59.54
CA ALA A 19 36.64 13.59 58.14
C ALA A 19 38.06 14.15 58.00
N ASN A 20 38.87 13.61 57.07
CA ASN A 20 39.97 14.33 56.43
C ASN A 20 40.49 13.62 55.16
N CYS A 21 41.39 14.26 54.41
CA CYS A 21 41.55 14.05 52.97
C CYS A 21 42.94 13.57 52.47
N HIS A 22 43.01 13.30 51.16
CA HIS A 22 44.17 13.23 50.24
C HIS A 22 44.95 11.90 50.08
N HIS A 23 44.88 11.32 48.87
CA HIS A 23 45.99 11.34 47.89
C HIS A 23 45.53 10.89 46.47
N HIS A 24 46.35 11.15 45.46
CA HIS A 24 46.28 10.72 44.04
C HIS A 24 47.56 9.90 43.72
N PRO A 25 47.72 9.28 42.52
CA PRO A 25 46.78 8.87 41.46
C PRO A 25 46.57 7.32 41.62
N PRO A 26 46.51 6.43 40.59
CA PRO A 26 46.13 6.48 39.16
C PRO A 26 44.77 5.72 38.95
N ALA A 27 44.32 5.22 37.79
CA ALA A 27 44.88 5.04 36.43
C ALA A 27 43.78 5.13 35.34
N LEU A 28 44.12 4.81 34.08
CA LEU A 28 43.20 4.73 32.94
C LEU A 28 42.78 3.28 32.64
N LEU A 29 41.49 3.07 32.37
CA LEU A 29 40.94 1.88 31.71
C LEU A 29 40.04 2.33 30.56
N SER A 30 40.23 1.75 29.38
CA SER A 30 39.52 2.15 28.15
C SER A 30 38.07 1.66 28.13
N PRO A 31 37.10 2.49 27.69
CA PRO A 31 35.74 2.02 27.44
C PRO A 31 35.68 1.14 26.16
N PRO A 32 34.70 0.22 26.05
CA PRO A 32 34.53 -0.64 24.88
C PRO A 32 34.04 0.14 23.64
N VAL A 33 34.35 -0.41 22.46
CA VAL A 33 34.05 0.21 21.15
C VAL A 33 32.54 0.17 20.86
N PRO A 34 31.91 1.30 20.47
CA PRO A 34 30.50 1.31 20.08
C PRO A 34 30.31 0.77 18.65
N LEU A 35 29.33 -0.14 18.45
CA LEU A 35 28.90 -0.56 17.12
C LEU A 35 28.24 0.62 16.38
N GLN A 36 28.80 1.05 15.26
CA GLN A 36 28.13 1.96 14.33
C GLN A 36 27.09 1.23 13.49
N ILE A 37 25.85 1.12 13.99
CA ILE A 37 24.68 0.84 13.15
C ILE A 37 24.38 2.10 12.34
N LYS A 38 24.90 2.18 11.11
CA LYS A 38 24.61 3.27 10.17
C LYS A 38 23.27 3.02 9.47
N GLY A 39 22.43 4.05 9.39
CA GLY A 39 21.55 4.21 8.21
C GLY A 39 20.03 4.09 8.39
N TYR A 40 19.45 4.31 9.57
CA TYR A 40 18.01 4.63 9.62
C TYR A 40 17.75 5.99 8.94
N LYS A 41 17.29 5.97 7.68
CA LYS A 41 16.66 7.13 7.05
C LYS A 41 15.26 7.29 7.64
N SER A 42 15.01 8.39 8.35
CA SER A 42 13.65 8.77 8.72
C SER A 42 12.89 9.28 7.49
N TRP A 43 11.90 8.53 7.04
CA TRP A 43 11.06 8.92 5.91
C TRP A 43 10.16 10.10 6.31
N GLN A 44 10.51 11.30 5.84
CA GLN A 44 9.81 12.53 6.19
C GLN A 44 8.52 12.69 5.37
N PHE A 45 7.38 12.39 5.99
CA PHE A 45 6.04 12.74 5.48
C PHE A 45 5.78 14.26 5.57
N ILE A 46 6.40 15.05 4.69
CA ILE A 46 6.15 16.49 4.58
C ILE A 46 4.99 16.75 3.62
N TYR A 47 3.78 16.86 4.18
CA TYR A 47 2.64 17.47 3.49
C TYR A 47 2.70 18.99 3.66
N GLY A 48 2.99 19.71 2.56
CA GLY A 48 3.10 21.16 2.57
C GLY A 48 1.76 21.87 2.78
N SER A 49 1.53 22.41 3.98
CA SER A 49 0.41 23.30 4.28
C SER A 49 0.69 24.70 3.70
N THR A 50 -0.12 25.13 2.74
CA THR A 50 -0.04 26.47 2.15
C THR A 50 -0.78 27.48 3.03
N THR A 51 -0.03 28.16 3.91
CA THR A 51 -0.57 29.22 4.79
C THR A 51 -0.95 30.47 4.01
N THR A 52 -2.14 30.99 4.30
CA THR A 52 -2.74 32.17 3.66
C THR A 52 -1.91 33.43 3.88
N ARG A 53 -1.75 34.27 2.85
CA ARG A 53 -1.30 35.67 2.99
C ARG A 53 -2.41 36.65 2.65
N LEU A 54 -2.75 37.49 3.63
CA LEU A 54 -3.72 38.57 3.51
C LEU A 54 -3.20 39.70 2.60
N ARG A 55 -4.08 40.29 1.80
CA ARG A 55 -4.00 41.70 1.37
C ARG A 55 -5.39 42.33 1.34
N SER A 56 -5.47 43.57 1.82
CA SER A 56 -6.58 44.52 1.67
C SER A 56 -6.91 44.72 0.18
N SER A 57 -8.16 44.62 -0.29
CA SER A 57 -9.35 45.46 -0.02
C SER A 57 -9.31 46.84 -0.68
N MET A 58 -10.07 47.02 -1.76
CA MET A 58 -10.80 48.25 -2.12
C MET A 58 -11.64 47.99 -3.38
N PHE A 59 -12.97 48.00 -3.26
CA PHE A 59 -13.89 48.44 -4.33
C PHE A 59 -15.28 48.69 -3.73
N THR A 60 -15.85 49.85 -4.05
CA THR A 60 -17.28 50.17 -3.94
C THR A 60 -18.02 49.60 -5.17
N GLY A 61 -19.34 49.41 -5.21
CA GLY A 61 -20.43 49.61 -4.23
C GLY A 61 -21.79 49.38 -4.92
N ALA A 62 -22.92 49.70 -4.28
CA ALA A 62 -24.32 49.58 -4.81
C ALA A 62 -24.83 48.11 -5.01
N LEU A 63 -26.13 47.74 -4.87
CA LEU A 63 -27.40 48.44 -4.57
C LEU A 63 -28.43 47.47 -3.88
N LEU A 64 -29.33 47.99 -3.01
CA LEU A 64 -30.70 47.50 -2.62
C LEU A 64 -30.87 46.08 -2.01
N HIS A 65 -31.35 45.90 -0.75
CA HIS A 65 -32.76 45.86 -0.26
C HIS A 65 -33.61 44.68 -0.82
N THR A 66 -34.37 43.85 -0.07
CA THR A 66 -35.18 44.04 1.18
C THR A 66 -35.04 42.83 2.22
N PRO A 67 -36.01 42.32 3.05
CA PRO A 67 -35.78 42.20 4.52
C PRO A 67 -36.03 40.85 5.28
N ILE A 68 -35.33 40.68 6.42
CA ILE A 68 -35.74 40.31 7.83
C ILE A 68 -37.15 39.67 8.04
N PRO A 69 -37.41 38.69 8.96
CA PRO A 69 -36.66 38.23 10.18
C PRO A 69 -36.30 36.71 10.16
N THR A 70 -35.84 35.98 11.19
CA THR A 70 -35.12 36.12 12.49
C THR A 70 -35.40 34.83 13.30
N VAL A 71 -34.35 34.28 13.92
CA VAL A 71 -34.26 33.00 14.67
C VAL A 71 -34.98 33.02 16.05
N LEU A 72 -35.18 31.90 16.79
CA LEU A 72 -34.16 31.19 17.62
C LEU A 72 -34.62 29.86 18.27
N PHE A 73 -33.64 28.94 18.39
CA PHE A 73 -33.45 27.85 19.38
C PHE A 73 -34.45 26.68 19.58
N GLY A 74 -33.88 25.53 19.94
CA GLY A 74 -34.58 24.30 20.36
C GLY A 74 -33.63 23.13 20.62
N SER A 75 -32.93 23.12 21.76
CA SER A 75 -31.88 22.14 22.09
C SER A 75 -32.39 20.93 22.89
N SER A 76 -31.95 19.71 22.58
CA SER A 76 -31.35 18.78 23.57
C SER A 76 -30.96 17.43 22.98
N SER A 77 -29.96 16.83 23.61
CA SER A 77 -29.33 15.54 23.31
C SER A 77 -30.15 14.31 23.71
N GLN A 78 -30.03 13.23 22.94
CA GLN A 78 -30.01 11.88 23.50
C GLN A 78 -29.08 10.98 22.68
N SER A 79 -28.30 10.15 23.36
CA SER A 79 -27.20 9.36 22.78
C SER A 79 -27.44 7.86 22.89
N PRO A 80 -27.37 7.08 21.80
CA PRO A 80 -27.35 5.62 21.88
C PRO A 80 -25.93 5.10 22.20
N SER A 81 -25.86 4.06 23.04
CA SER A 81 -24.62 3.37 23.39
C SER A 81 -24.07 2.53 22.22
N PRO A 82 -22.75 2.32 22.11
CA PRO A 82 -22.18 1.41 21.12
C PRO A 82 -22.49 -0.07 21.49
N PRO A 83 -22.76 -0.95 20.50
CA PRO A 83 -22.92 -2.38 20.75
C PRO A 83 -21.57 -3.04 21.03
N THR A 84 -21.50 -3.86 22.09
CA THR A 84 -20.37 -4.73 22.39
C THR A 84 -20.34 -5.92 21.42
N PHE A 85 -19.26 -6.02 20.63
CA PHE A 85 -18.96 -7.23 19.83
C PHE A 85 -17.77 -7.98 20.42
N SER A 86 -18.04 -9.17 20.96
CA SER A 86 -17.00 -10.12 21.35
C SER A 86 -16.33 -10.70 20.10
N ALA A 87 -15.03 -10.47 19.95
CA ALA A 87 -14.26 -11.01 18.83
C ALA A 87 -14.02 -12.52 18.99
N SER A 88 -14.92 -13.34 18.42
CA SER A 88 -14.76 -14.80 18.34
C SER A 88 -15.36 -15.34 17.03
N TYR A 89 -14.62 -15.21 15.93
CA TYR A 89 -14.98 -15.81 14.64
C TYR A 89 -13.78 -16.46 13.96
N SER A 90 -13.42 -17.65 14.46
CA SER A 90 -12.82 -18.66 13.59
C SER A 90 -13.93 -19.21 12.69
N SER A 91 -13.97 -18.76 11.42
CA SER A 91 -14.97 -19.22 10.45
C SER A 91 -14.30 -19.87 9.24
N LYS A 92 -14.65 -21.13 8.98
CA LYS A 92 -14.16 -21.90 7.82
C LYS A 92 -14.99 -21.54 6.58
N LEU A 93 -14.67 -20.44 5.91
CA LEU A 93 -15.33 -20.02 4.69
C LEU A 93 -14.94 -20.91 3.49
N ASN A 94 -15.90 -21.67 2.97
CA ASN A 94 -15.75 -22.53 1.78
C ASN A 94 -15.98 -21.74 0.47
N CYS A 95 -15.14 -20.74 0.22
CA CYS A 95 -15.20 -19.87 -0.96
C CYS A 95 -14.69 -20.59 -2.23
N ASN A 96 -15.60 -20.92 -3.16
CA ASN A 96 -15.26 -21.52 -4.45
C ASN A 96 -14.91 -20.43 -5.50
N ILE A 97 -13.90 -19.63 -5.20
CA ILE A 97 -13.43 -18.52 -6.06
C ILE A 97 -12.90 -19.09 -7.39
N ARG A 98 -13.66 -18.87 -8.47
CA ARG A 98 -13.33 -19.38 -9.81
C ARG A 98 -12.68 -18.31 -10.69
N LEU A 99 -11.49 -18.63 -11.15
CA LEU A 99 -10.86 -18.02 -12.31
C LEU A 99 -11.21 -18.91 -13.53
N SER A 100 -11.24 -18.37 -14.75
CA SER A 100 -10.89 -19.18 -15.92
C SER A 100 -9.36 -19.10 -16.08
N MET A 101 -8.69 -20.25 -16.14
CA MET A 101 -7.23 -20.37 -16.11
C MET A 101 -6.75 -21.57 -16.94
N ALA A 102 -5.44 -21.64 -17.17
CA ALA A 102 -4.76 -22.91 -17.43
C ALA A 102 -4.91 -23.92 -16.26
N SER A 103 -4.42 -25.15 -16.46
CA SER A 103 -4.55 -26.25 -15.48
C SER A 103 -3.88 -25.97 -14.13
N SER A 104 -2.82 -25.16 -14.13
CA SER A 104 -2.21 -24.52 -12.97
C SER A 104 -1.66 -23.16 -13.42
N VAL A 105 -1.78 -22.13 -12.58
CA VAL A 105 -1.17 -20.81 -12.81
C VAL A 105 -0.70 -20.24 -11.48
N ARG A 106 0.60 -19.87 -11.42
CA ARG A 106 1.26 -19.18 -10.32
C ARG A 106 1.57 -17.74 -10.70
N ILE A 107 1.15 -16.80 -9.87
CA ILE A 107 1.42 -15.37 -10.04
C ILE A 107 2.25 -14.88 -8.85
N VAL A 108 3.34 -14.17 -9.11
CA VAL A 108 4.13 -13.48 -8.07
C VAL A 108 3.83 -11.99 -8.12
N ILE A 109 3.63 -11.39 -6.95
CA ILE A 109 3.41 -9.95 -6.79
C ILE A 109 4.63 -9.34 -6.10
N VAL A 110 5.16 -8.29 -6.74
CA VAL A 110 6.24 -7.44 -6.25
C VAL A 110 5.62 -6.09 -5.92
N GLY A 111 5.31 -5.89 -4.64
CA GLY A 111 4.75 -4.63 -4.15
C GLY A 111 5.81 -3.58 -3.82
N ASP A 112 5.41 -2.32 -3.99
CA ASP A 112 5.98 -1.09 -3.41
C ASP A 112 7.50 -1.11 -3.25
N VAL A 113 8.19 -0.92 -4.37
CA VAL A 113 9.59 -1.33 -4.51
C VAL A 113 10.58 -0.38 -3.81
N HIS A 114 10.33 0.94 -3.77
CA HIS A 114 11.10 1.96 -3.05
C HIS A 114 12.63 1.80 -3.14
N ASP A 115 13.16 1.73 -4.36
CA ASP A 115 14.58 1.49 -4.68
C ASP A 115 15.16 0.11 -4.29
N ASP A 116 14.38 -0.78 -3.65
CA ASP A 116 14.76 -2.16 -3.29
C ASP A 116 14.50 -3.18 -4.43
N TRP A 117 15.15 -2.96 -5.59
CA TRP A 117 15.20 -3.91 -6.71
C TRP A 117 16.64 -4.14 -7.19
N ASN A 118 16.99 -5.41 -7.44
CA ASN A 118 18.18 -5.80 -8.18
C ASN A 118 17.81 -6.91 -9.18
N LEU A 119 17.90 -6.63 -10.48
CA LEU A 119 17.53 -7.58 -11.53
C LEU A 119 18.21 -8.96 -11.39
N GLU A 120 19.46 -9.04 -10.93
CA GLU A 120 20.13 -10.35 -10.79
C GLU A 120 19.51 -11.16 -9.63
N GLU A 121 19.48 -10.57 -8.43
CA GLU A 121 19.00 -11.27 -7.22
C GLU A 121 17.48 -11.49 -7.23
N ASP A 122 16.69 -10.52 -7.70
CA ASP A 122 15.24 -10.70 -7.86
C ASP A 122 14.94 -11.72 -8.98
N SER A 123 15.76 -11.83 -10.05
CA SER A 123 15.60 -12.92 -11.02
C SER A 123 15.91 -14.28 -10.39
N LYS A 124 17.04 -14.42 -9.68
CA LYS A 124 17.38 -15.66 -8.93
C LYS A 124 16.24 -16.09 -8.00
N ALA A 125 15.67 -15.14 -7.25
CA ALA A 125 14.53 -15.40 -6.37
C ALA A 125 13.26 -15.81 -7.14
N LEU A 126 12.92 -15.11 -8.23
CA LEU A 126 11.76 -15.44 -9.06
C LEU A 126 11.93 -16.78 -9.79
N GLU A 127 13.14 -17.16 -10.19
CA GLU A 127 13.47 -18.45 -10.82
C GLU A 127 13.23 -19.62 -9.86
N LEU A 128 13.50 -19.47 -8.56
CA LEU A 128 13.10 -20.45 -7.54
C LEU A 128 11.57 -20.54 -7.40
N LEU A 129 10.88 -19.40 -7.36
CA LEU A 129 9.43 -19.33 -7.17
C LEU A 129 8.64 -19.86 -8.39
N ARG A 130 9.21 -19.76 -9.59
CA ARG A 130 8.64 -20.19 -10.89
C ARG A 130 7.25 -19.59 -11.18
N PRO A 131 7.12 -18.27 -11.31
CA PRO A 131 5.87 -17.64 -11.75
C PRO A 131 5.60 -17.86 -13.25
N ASP A 132 4.32 -17.99 -13.60
CA ASP A 132 3.83 -17.82 -14.97
C ASP A 132 3.64 -16.33 -15.31
N LEU A 133 3.45 -15.48 -14.30
CA LEU A 133 3.21 -14.04 -14.42
C LEU A 133 3.73 -13.28 -13.18
N VAL A 134 4.36 -12.12 -13.39
CA VAL A 134 4.79 -11.20 -12.31
C VAL A 134 3.99 -9.90 -12.36
N LEU A 135 3.44 -9.46 -11.22
CA LEU A 135 2.67 -8.21 -11.11
C LEU A 135 3.41 -7.20 -10.23
N PHE A 136 3.57 -5.97 -10.72
CA PHE A 136 4.22 -4.87 -10.00
C PHE A 136 3.22 -3.75 -9.66
N THR A 137 3.05 -3.41 -8.37
CA THR A 137 2.05 -2.43 -7.91
C THR A 137 2.53 -0.98 -7.96
N GLY A 138 3.81 -0.75 -8.29
CA GLY A 138 4.40 0.59 -8.45
C GLY A 138 5.27 1.02 -7.28
N ASP A 139 5.42 2.34 -7.14
CA ASP A 139 6.34 3.02 -6.22
C ASP A 139 7.76 2.48 -6.36
N PHE A 140 8.29 2.58 -7.57
CA PHE A 140 9.58 2.04 -7.98
C PHE A 140 10.77 2.79 -7.36
N GLY A 141 10.66 4.11 -7.17
CA GLY A 141 11.68 4.89 -6.47
C GLY A 141 11.72 6.37 -6.85
N ASN A 142 10.67 7.15 -6.55
CA ASN A 142 10.66 8.60 -6.77
C ASN A 142 11.02 9.01 -8.22
N GLU A 143 10.40 8.36 -9.21
CA GLU A 143 10.66 8.49 -10.65
C GLU A 143 12.00 7.88 -11.15
N ASN A 144 12.52 6.85 -10.48
CA ASN A 144 13.78 6.17 -10.86
C ASN A 144 13.68 5.38 -12.18
N VAL A 145 13.85 6.10 -13.30
CA VAL A 145 13.92 5.56 -14.67
C VAL A 145 14.92 4.41 -14.82
N LYS A 146 16.05 4.41 -14.09
CA LYS A 146 17.06 3.34 -14.19
C LYS A 146 16.54 2.03 -13.60
N LEU A 147 15.85 2.10 -12.46
CA LEU A 147 15.25 0.95 -11.81
C LEU A 147 14.05 0.41 -12.62
N VAL A 148 13.19 1.29 -13.13
CA VAL A 148 12.09 0.88 -14.03
C VAL A 148 12.61 0.15 -15.28
N ARG A 149 13.72 0.61 -15.89
CA ARG A 149 14.40 -0.13 -16.96
C ARG A 149 14.99 -1.47 -16.52
N SER A 150 15.45 -1.55 -15.27
CA SER A 150 15.93 -2.79 -14.67
C SER A 150 14.81 -3.81 -14.46
N ILE A 151 13.59 -3.36 -14.13
CA ILE A 151 12.39 -4.22 -14.04
C ILE A 151 11.93 -4.63 -15.44
N ALA A 152 11.84 -3.70 -16.40
CA ALA A 152 11.45 -4.02 -17.78
C ALA A 152 12.37 -5.06 -18.44
N ALA A 153 13.65 -5.08 -18.08
CA ALA A 153 14.63 -6.08 -18.53
C ALA A 153 14.45 -7.49 -17.92
N LEU A 154 13.54 -7.70 -16.96
CA LEU A 154 13.17 -9.02 -16.46
C LEU A 154 12.54 -9.84 -17.59
N LYS A 155 13.07 -11.04 -17.87
CA LYS A 155 12.66 -11.88 -19.00
C LYS A 155 11.34 -12.64 -18.80
N MET A 156 10.73 -12.55 -17.62
CA MET A 156 9.47 -13.20 -17.28
C MET A 156 8.26 -12.37 -17.74
N PRO A 157 7.12 -13.00 -18.08
CA PRO A 157 5.88 -12.29 -18.37
C PRO A 157 5.47 -11.42 -17.18
N LYS A 158 5.12 -10.16 -17.42
CA LYS A 158 4.78 -9.21 -16.35
C LYS A 158 3.77 -8.15 -16.77
N ALA A 159 3.16 -7.55 -15.76
CA ALA A 159 2.36 -6.33 -15.87
C ALA A 159 2.68 -5.40 -14.70
N ALA A 160 2.73 -4.09 -14.96
CA ALA A 160 3.14 -3.07 -14.00
C ALA A 160 2.20 -1.86 -14.01
N ILE A 161 1.96 -1.28 -12.84
CA ILE A 161 1.34 0.05 -12.71
C ILE A 161 2.31 1.02 -12.01
N LEU A 162 2.26 2.30 -12.36
CA LEU A 162 3.06 3.35 -11.75
C LEU A 162 2.32 3.90 -10.52
N GLY A 163 3.01 3.99 -9.38
CA GLY A 163 2.48 4.50 -8.10
C GLY A 163 2.64 6.02 -7.94
N ASN A 164 2.30 6.57 -6.77
CA ASN A 164 2.45 8.02 -6.55
C ASN A 164 3.91 8.49 -6.50
N HIS A 165 4.84 7.65 -6.02
CA HIS A 165 6.25 7.98 -6.06
C HIS A 165 6.80 7.98 -7.51
N ASP A 166 6.17 7.25 -8.42
CA ASP A 166 6.57 7.22 -9.84
C ASP A 166 6.13 8.45 -10.64
N ALA A 167 5.43 9.38 -9.99
CA ALA A 167 5.15 10.73 -10.45
C ALA A 167 5.38 11.79 -9.35
N TRP A 168 6.34 11.57 -8.44
CA TRP A 168 6.58 12.43 -7.27
C TRP A 168 7.13 13.83 -7.60
N ASN A 169 8.02 13.94 -8.58
CA ASN A 169 8.80 15.15 -8.85
C ASN A 169 8.24 15.93 -10.04
N THR A 170 7.66 15.25 -11.02
CA THR A 170 7.18 15.86 -12.26
C THR A 170 5.91 16.68 -12.00
N GLN A 171 6.06 18.00 -12.08
CA GLN A 171 4.99 18.99 -11.94
C GLN A 171 4.71 19.76 -13.25
N SER A 172 5.58 19.63 -14.25
CA SER A 172 5.47 20.31 -15.55
C SER A 172 5.86 19.36 -16.68
N PHE A 173 5.11 19.41 -17.78
CA PHE A 173 5.09 18.39 -18.84
C PHE A 173 5.39 19.06 -20.20
N SER A 174 6.64 19.47 -20.37
CA SER A 174 7.12 20.19 -21.55
C SER A 174 7.11 19.31 -22.80
N GLU A 175 6.79 19.88 -23.96
CA GLU A 175 6.95 19.22 -25.26
C GLU A 175 8.40 19.24 -25.78
N LYS A 176 9.29 20.00 -25.14
CA LYS A 176 10.70 20.14 -25.57
C LYS A 176 11.62 19.03 -25.04
N GLY A 177 11.11 18.06 -24.29
CA GLY A 177 11.89 16.95 -23.74
C GLY A 177 11.05 16.01 -22.89
N LYS A 178 11.46 14.74 -22.80
CA LYS A 178 10.74 13.70 -22.04
C LYS A 178 11.04 13.82 -20.55
N ASP A 179 10.00 13.97 -19.73
CA ASP A 179 10.12 13.89 -18.28
C ASP A 179 10.32 12.44 -17.79
N ALA A 180 10.65 12.26 -16.51
CA ALA A 180 10.95 10.95 -15.94
C ALA A 180 9.74 10.00 -15.96
N VAL A 181 8.51 10.50 -15.82
CA VAL A 181 7.29 9.69 -15.96
C VAL A 181 7.15 9.20 -17.41
N GLN A 182 7.48 10.03 -18.41
CA GLN A 182 7.43 9.61 -19.82
C GLN A 182 8.47 8.53 -20.11
N LEU A 183 9.68 8.68 -19.57
CA LEU A 183 10.73 7.68 -19.72
C LEU A 183 10.42 6.37 -18.99
N GLN A 184 9.67 6.39 -17.88
CA GLN A 184 9.18 5.18 -17.21
C GLN A 184 8.11 4.46 -18.05
N LEU A 185 7.10 5.19 -18.55
CA LEU A 185 6.08 4.62 -19.46
C LEU A 185 6.71 3.97 -20.69
N GLU A 186 7.67 4.65 -21.34
CA GLU A 186 8.38 4.14 -22.52
C GLU A 186 9.33 2.98 -22.22
N SER A 187 9.70 2.77 -20.95
CA SER A 187 10.55 1.64 -20.56
C SER A 187 9.74 0.37 -20.30
N PHE A 188 8.50 0.48 -19.82
CA PHE A 188 7.56 -0.66 -19.73
C PHE A 188 6.82 -0.94 -21.04
N GLY A 189 6.51 0.09 -21.83
CA GLY A 189 5.68 -0.06 -23.04
C GLY A 189 4.32 -0.66 -22.72
N GLU A 190 3.95 -1.72 -23.43
CA GLU A 190 2.68 -2.46 -23.27
C GLU A 190 2.56 -3.18 -21.91
N GLU A 191 3.67 -3.37 -21.18
CA GLU A 191 3.63 -3.92 -19.82
C GLU A 191 3.04 -2.93 -18.79
N HIS A 192 2.92 -1.64 -19.14
CA HIS A 192 2.26 -0.66 -18.27
C HIS A 192 0.74 -0.65 -18.47
N VAL A 193 0.02 -1.29 -17.55
CA VAL A 193 -1.44 -1.49 -17.67
C VAL A 193 -2.29 -0.30 -17.21
N GLY A 194 -1.74 0.85 -16.83
CA GLY A 194 -2.52 1.99 -16.28
C GLY A 194 -3.59 2.52 -17.25
N TYR A 195 -4.87 2.32 -16.92
CA TYR A 195 -6.02 2.48 -17.83
C TYR A 195 -5.93 1.68 -19.16
N GLN A 196 -5.25 0.54 -19.14
CA GLN A 196 -5.03 -0.36 -20.27
C GLN A 196 -5.25 -1.82 -19.84
N ARG A 197 -5.12 -2.75 -20.79
CA ARG A 197 -5.24 -4.19 -20.56
C ARG A 197 -4.13 -4.94 -21.29
N LEU A 198 -3.57 -5.95 -20.63
CA LEU A 198 -2.63 -6.90 -21.21
C LEU A 198 -3.19 -8.33 -21.13
N ASP A 199 -3.26 -9.03 -22.26
CA ASP A 199 -3.91 -10.34 -22.39
C ASP A 199 -2.87 -11.48 -22.45
N PHE A 200 -2.97 -12.41 -21.50
CA PHE A 200 -2.13 -13.60 -21.38
C PHE A 200 -2.93 -14.85 -21.76
N HIS A 201 -3.10 -15.06 -23.07
CA HIS A 201 -3.97 -16.12 -23.61
C HIS A 201 -3.61 -17.55 -23.16
N SER A 202 -2.32 -17.85 -22.99
CA SER A 202 -1.85 -19.14 -22.46
C SER A 202 -2.34 -19.42 -21.03
N LEU A 203 -2.53 -18.36 -20.24
CA LEU A 203 -3.00 -18.43 -18.85
C LEU A 203 -4.51 -18.24 -18.74
N LYS A 204 -5.21 -17.84 -19.82
CA LYS A 204 -6.59 -17.32 -19.82
C LYS A 204 -6.77 -16.13 -18.87
N LEU A 205 -5.80 -15.22 -18.87
CA LEU A 205 -5.79 -14.04 -18.02
C LEU A 205 -5.81 -12.74 -18.82
N SER A 206 -6.46 -11.73 -18.25
CA SER A 206 -6.33 -10.34 -18.66
C SER A 206 -6.00 -9.50 -17.44
N VAL A 207 -4.88 -8.79 -17.46
CA VAL A 207 -4.56 -7.81 -16.42
C VAL A 207 -5.10 -6.46 -16.88
N VAL A 208 -6.08 -5.90 -16.17
CA VAL A 208 -6.64 -4.57 -16.41
C VAL A 208 -6.11 -3.62 -15.34
N GLY A 209 -5.50 -2.50 -15.72
CA GLY A 209 -4.95 -1.57 -14.73
C GLY A 209 -5.94 -0.51 -14.23
N GLY A 210 -5.84 -0.22 -12.94
CA GLY A 210 -6.51 0.90 -12.30
C GLY A 210 -5.91 2.27 -12.68
N ARG A 211 -6.22 3.30 -11.88
CA ARG A 211 -5.63 4.63 -12.01
C ARG A 211 -4.12 4.61 -11.67
N PRO A 212 -3.21 4.94 -12.61
CA PRO A 212 -1.81 5.16 -12.30
C PRO A 212 -1.63 6.44 -11.48
N PHE A 213 -0.52 6.52 -10.76
CA PHE A 213 -0.17 7.65 -9.87
C PHE A 213 -1.17 7.88 -8.74
N SER A 214 -2.00 6.91 -8.37
CA SER A 214 -2.88 7.10 -7.21
C SER A 214 -2.05 7.31 -5.94
N CYS A 215 -2.49 8.23 -5.07
CA CYS A 215 -2.01 8.35 -3.70
C CYS A 215 -3.16 8.12 -2.69
N GLY A 216 -4.21 7.41 -3.13
CA GLY A 216 -5.42 7.11 -2.38
C GLY A 216 -6.39 8.27 -2.12
N GLY A 217 -7.60 7.89 -1.69
CA GLY A 217 -8.69 8.77 -1.34
C GLY A 217 -9.39 9.48 -2.50
N GLU A 218 -10.33 10.37 -2.16
CA GLU A 218 -11.30 10.99 -3.08
C GLU A 218 -10.71 11.97 -4.12
N ARG A 219 -9.39 12.17 -4.17
CA ARG A 219 -8.76 13.24 -4.96
C ARG A 219 -7.74 12.71 -5.96
N LEU A 220 -7.87 13.13 -7.22
CA LEU A 220 -6.88 12.86 -8.26
C LEU A 220 -5.52 13.50 -7.93
N PHE A 221 -4.57 12.70 -7.45
CA PHE A 221 -3.15 13.06 -7.43
C PHE A 221 -2.68 13.37 -8.86
N ARG A 222 -1.77 14.33 -9.00
CA ARG A 222 -1.22 14.80 -10.29
C ARG A 222 -2.31 15.01 -11.37
N LYS A 223 -3.47 15.59 -11.03
CA LYS A 223 -4.59 15.79 -11.98
C LYS A 223 -4.16 16.33 -13.36
N GLN A 224 -3.21 17.26 -13.44
CA GLN A 224 -2.70 17.78 -14.71
C GLN A 224 -1.96 16.72 -15.57
N LEU A 225 -1.22 15.79 -14.95
CA LEU A 225 -0.58 14.65 -15.61
C LEU A 225 -1.63 13.67 -16.14
N LEU A 226 -2.61 13.31 -15.31
CA LEU A 226 -3.73 12.44 -15.68
C LEU A 226 -4.57 13.05 -16.81
N THR A 227 -4.81 14.35 -16.78
CA THR A 227 -5.45 15.09 -17.87
C THR A 227 -4.59 15.06 -19.14
N LYS A 228 -3.30 15.45 -19.09
CA LYS A 228 -2.46 15.56 -20.31
C LYS A 228 -2.17 14.21 -20.98
N ARG A 229 -2.06 13.11 -20.22
CA ARG A 229 -1.69 11.79 -20.77
C ARG A 229 -2.84 10.84 -21.00
N TYR A 230 -3.84 10.87 -20.10
CA TYR A 230 -4.94 9.90 -20.12
C TYR A 230 -6.30 10.54 -20.42
N GLY A 231 -6.39 11.87 -20.51
CA GLY A 231 -7.66 12.58 -20.72
C GLY A 231 -8.61 12.48 -19.53
N VAL A 232 -8.08 12.30 -18.31
CA VAL A 232 -8.88 12.14 -17.09
C VAL A 232 -8.86 13.43 -16.28
N HIS A 233 -10.05 13.97 -15.99
CA HIS A 233 -10.28 15.21 -15.27
C HIS A 233 -11.01 14.98 -13.92
N ASN A 234 -11.71 13.86 -13.72
CA ASN A 234 -12.40 13.52 -12.46
C ASN A 234 -12.46 11.99 -12.22
N MET A 235 -12.96 11.58 -11.04
CA MET A 235 -13.07 10.16 -10.65
C MET A 235 -14.03 9.35 -11.52
N ASN A 236 -15.11 9.96 -12.03
CA ASN A 236 -16.09 9.23 -12.86
C ASN A 236 -15.48 8.88 -14.23
N GLU A 237 -14.70 9.79 -14.82
CA GLU A 237 -13.89 9.52 -16.02
C GLU A 237 -12.79 8.50 -15.76
N SER A 238 -12.19 8.52 -14.56
CA SER A 238 -11.19 7.52 -14.15
C SER A 238 -11.80 6.12 -14.07
N ALA A 239 -12.96 5.97 -13.40
CA ALA A 239 -13.71 4.72 -13.36
C ALA A 239 -14.12 4.26 -14.78
N LYS A 240 -14.64 5.18 -15.60
CA LYS A 240 -14.99 4.92 -17.00
C LYS A 240 -13.80 4.40 -17.80
N LYS A 241 -12.59 4.95 -17.61
CA LYS A 241 -11.35 4.49 -18.25
C LYS A 241 -10.92 3.08 -17.82
N ILE A 242 -11.06 2.74 -16.54
CA ILE A 242 -10.81 1.37 -16.05
C ILE A 242 -11.83 0.40 -16.68
N CYS A 243 -13.10 0.80 -16.81
CA CYS A 243 -14.12 -0.01 -17.49
C CYS A 243 -13.86 -0.14 -19.00
N GLU A 244 -13.43 0.93 -19.67
CA GLU A 244 -13.06 0.92 -21.10
C GLU A 244 -11.90 -0.03 -21.39
N ALA A 245 -10.88 -0.07 -20.53
CA ALA A 245 -9.74 -0.99 -20.68
C ALA A 245 -10.16 -2.48 -20.67
N ALA A 246 -11.17 -2.83 -19.88
CA ALA A 246 -11.73 -4.19 -19.85
C ALA A 246 -12.56 -4.56 -21.10
N VAL A 247 -12.99 -3.58 -21.93
CA VAL A 247 -13.82 -3.87 -23.12
C VAL A 247 -13.06 -4.72 -24.13
N GLY A 248 -13.66 -5.82 -24.54
CA GLY A 248 -13.05 -6.78 -25.46
C GLY A 248 -12.10 -7.78 -24.80
N THR A 249 -12.08 -7.86 -23.46
CA THR A 249 -11.49 -9.01 -22.73
C THR A 249 -12.08 -10.32 -23.30
N PRO A 250 -11.26 -11.33 -23.63
CA PRO A 250 -11.77 -12.59 -24.18
C PRO A 250 -12.77 -13.28 -23.24
N LYS A 251 -13.80 -13.92 -23.80
CA LYS A 251 -14.94 -14.45 -23.03
C LYS A 251 -14.57 -15.56 -22.04
N ASP A 252 -13.45 -16.24 -22.26
CA ASP A 252 -12.93 -17.29 -21.41
C ASP A 252 -11.72 -16.83 -20.58
N HIS A 253 -11.44 -15.53 -20.48
CA HIS A 253 -10.42 -14.96 -19.59
C HIS A 253 -11.00 -14.57 -18.22
N SER A 254 -10.15 -14.59 -17.19
CA SER A 254 -10.39 -13.84 -15.94
C SER A 254 -9.78 -12.46 -16.02
N ILE A 255 -10.42 -11.46 -15.41
CA ILE A 255 -9.78 -10.17 -15.16
C ILE A 255 -9.08 -10.20 -13.81
N ILE A 256 -7.79 -9.90 -13.80
CA ILE A 256 -7.09 -9.41 -12.61
C ILE A 256 -7.06 -7.88 -12.71
N LEU A 257 -7.60 -7.19 -11.71
CA LEU A 257 -7.39 -5.75 -11.61
C LEU A 257 -6.05 -5.50 -10.90
N LEU A 258 -5.16 -4.72 -11.53
CA LEU A 258 -3.89 -4.29 -10.94
C LEU A 258 -3.94 -2.77 -10.71
N ALA A 259 -3.91 -2.34 -9.45
CA ALA A 259 -3.91 -0.94 -9.07
C ALA A 259 -2.68 -0.61 -8.21
N HIS A 260 -2.38 0.68 -8.02
CA HIS A 260 -1.39 1.06 -7.01
C HIS A 260 -2.01 1.05 -5.62
N ASN A 261 -3.17 1.67 -5.43
CA ASN A 261 -3.94 1.64 -4.19
C ASN A 261 -5.21 0.77 -4.34
N GLY A 262 -5.74 0.27 -3.24
CA GLY A 262 -6.97 -0.53 -3.22
C GLY A 262 -8.24 0.30 -3.31
N PRO A 263 -9.42 -0.32 -3.51
CA PRO A 263 -10.68 0.39 -3.64
C PRO A 263 -11.20 0.92 -2.29
N THR A 264 -11.98 1.99 -2.31
CA THR A 264 -12.67 2.50 -1.10
C THR A 264 -13.77 1.55 -0.62
N GLY A 265 -14.08 1.61 0.67
CA GLY A 265 -14.99 0.68 1.37
C GLY A 265 -14.26 -0.42 2.16
N LEU A 266 -12.92 -0.40 2.15
CA LEU A 266 -12.05 -1.40 2.77
C LEU A 266 -11.07 -0.81 3.80
N GLY A 267 -11.36 0.38 4.33
CA GLY A 267 -10.47 1.15 5.20
C GLY A 267 -11.10 1.68 6.51
N SER A 268 -12.10 1.00 7.06
CA SER A 268 -12.88 1.50 8.21
C SER A 268 -12.05 1.74 9.50
N ASN A 269 -11.01 0.94 9.72
CA ASN A 269 -10.06 1.02 10.83
C ASN A 269 -8.65 1.29 10.30
N MET A 270 -7.76 1.87 11.11
CA MET A 270 -6.37 2.19 10.72
C MET A 270 -5.58 0.99 10.16
N ASN A 271 -5.86 -0.23 10.65
CA ASN A 271 -5.19 -1.46 10.22
C ASN A 271 -5.93 -2.25 9.14
N ASP A 272 -7.05 -1.75 8.61
CA ASP A 272 -7.71 -2.34 7.46
C ASP A 272 -6.87 -2.16 6.18
N ILE A 273 -7.16 -2.94 5.15
CA ILE A 273 -6.34 -3.07 3.95
C ILE A 273 -6.21 -1.75 3.15
N CYS A 274 -7.23 -0.88 3.23
CA CYS A 274 -7.22 0.50 2.72
C CYS A 274 -7.37 1.55 3.83
N GLY A 275 -7.06 1.19 5.08
CA GLY A 275 -7.27 2.02 6.27
C GLY A 275 -6.17 3.04 6.52
N ARG A 276 -6.53 4.31 6.73
CA ARG A 276 -5.57 5.38 6.99
C ARG A 276 -5.00 5.30 8.39
N ASP A 277 -3.68 5.32 8.53
CA ASP A 277 -2.97 5.13 9.79
C ASP A 277 -2.04 6.31 10.18
N TRP A 278 -1.74 7.23 9.26
CA TRP A 278 -0.93 8.43 9.53
C TRP A 278 -1.72 9.66 10.03
N VAL A 279 -3.03 9.51 10.33
CA VAL A 279 -3.88 10.60 10.83
C VAL A 279 -4.75 10.11 11.99
N ARG A 280 -4.86 10.92 13.05
CA ARG A 280 -5.71 10.64 14.22
C ARG A 280 -7.17 10.48 13.81
N GLY A 281 -7.74 9.31 14.11
CA GLY A 281 -9.10 8.91 13.71
C GLY A 281 -9.16 8.02 12.47
N GLY A 282 -8.07 7.93 11.71
CA GLY A 282 -7.96 7.06 10.53
C GLY A 282 -8.96 7.39 9.42
N GLY A 283 -9.82 6.43 9.09
CA GLY A 283 -10.78 6.49 7.99
C GLY A 283 -10.29 5.83 6.71
N ASP A 284 -11.19 5.70 5.74
CA ASP A 284 -10.91 5.03 4.47
C ASP A 284 -10.01 5.90 3.57
N HIS A 285 -9.01 5.26 2.95
CA HIS A 285 -8.06 5.89 2.02
C HIS A 285 -7.99 5.15 0.67
N GLY A 286 -8.96 4.26 0.40
CA GLY A 286 -9.08 3.58 -0.89
C GLY A 286 -9.51 4.51 -2.02
N ASP A 287 -9.41 4.01 -3.25
CA ASP A 287 -9.76 4.70 -4.49
C ASP A 287 -11.25 4.53 -4.84
N PRO A 288 -12.07 5.60 -4.87
CA PRO A 288 -13.50 5.48 -5.19
C PRO A 288 -13.78 5.12 -6.65
N ASP A 289 -12.95 5.59 -7.57
CA ASP A 289 -12.99 5.27 -8.99
C ASP A 289 -12.73 3.78 -9.27
N LEU A 290 -11.81 3.16 -8.52
CA LEU A 290 -11.58 1.71 -8.60
C LEU A 290 -12.78 0.92 -8.06
N ALA A 291 -13.36 1.34 -6.93
CA ALA A 291 -14.56 0.72 -6.36
C ALA A 291 -15.77 0.79 -7.33
N VAL A 292 -15.98 1.95 -7.96
CA VAL A 292 -17.02 2.14 -8.99
C VAL A 292 -16.77 1.25 -10.20
N ALA A 293 -15.52 1.18 -10.69
CA ALA A 293 -15.17 0.34 -11.84
C ALA A 293 -15.39 -1.16 -11.57
N ILE A 294 -15.00 -1.64 -10.39
CA ILE A 294 -15.24 -3.03 -9.93
C ILE A 294 -16.74 -3.35 -9.97
N SER A 295 -17.57 -2.47 -9.42
CA SER A 295 -19.02 -2.64 -9.36
C SER A 295 -19.65 -2.68 -10.77
N GLN A 296 -19.24 -1.78 -11.66
CA GLN A 296 -19.71 -1.73 -13.04
C GLN A 296 -19.32 -2.98 -13.85
N LEU A 297 -18.07 -3.44 -13.73
CA LEU A 297 -17.55 -4.61 -14.46
C LEU A 297 -18.16 -5.94 -13.98
N LYS A 298 -18.58 -6.02 -12.71
CA LYS A 298 -19.30 -7.19 -12.14
C LYS A 298 -20.79 -7.23 -12.50
N GLY A 299 -21.30 -6.24 -13.25
CA GLY A 299 -22.69 -6.18 -13.68
C GLY A 299 -23.67 -5.63 -12.63
N SER A 300 -23.19 -4.89 -11.62
CA SER A 300 -24.03 -4.23 -10.61
C SER A 300 -24.65 -2.89 -11.10
N GLY A 301 -24.71 -2.71 -12.42
CA GLY A 301 -25.26 -1.55 -13.13
C GLY A 301 -25.65 -1.95 -14.56
N SER A 302 -26.12 -1.00 -15.38
CA SER A 302 -26.82 -1.25 -16.66
C SER A 302 -25.98 -1.83 -17.82
N SER A 303 -24.85 -2.48 -17.55
CA SER A 303 -24.01 -3.18 -18.53
C SER A 303 -24.48 -4.62 -18.74
N SER A 304 -24.57 -5.05 -20.00
CA SER A 304 -24.95 -6.43 -20.36
C SER A 304 -23.82 -7.46 -20.23
N THR A 305 -22.59 -7.03 -19.91
CA THR A 305 -21.41 -7.90 -19.80
C THR A 305 -20.88 -7.92 -18.37
N LYS A 306 -21.02 -9.07 -17.71
CA LYS A 306 -20.44 -9.35 -16.39
C LYS A 306 -19.10 -10.07 -16.56
N TYR A 307 -18.02 -9.45 -16.10
CA TYR A 307 -16.69 -10.04 -16.10
C TYR A 307 -16.44 -10.84 -14.80
N SER A 308 -15.60 -11.88 -14.88
CA SER A 308 -15.07 -12.53 -13.68
C SER A 308 -13.87 -11.75 -13.17
N ILE A 309 -13.97 -11.21 -11.95
CA ILE A 309 -12.88 -10.50 -11.26
C ILE A 309 -12.56 -11.24 -9.95
N PRO A 310 -11.88 -12.39 -9.99
CA PRO A 310 -11.60 -13.19 -8.79
C PRO A 310 -10.58 -12.54 -7.84
N VAL A 311 -9.73 -11.62 -8.31
CA VAL A 311 -8.75 -10.92 -7.49
C VAL A 311 -8.48 -9.49 -7.97
N VAL A 312 -8.33 -8.57 -7.02
CA VAL A 312 -7.86 -7.18 -7.17
C VAL A 312 -6.54 -7.07 -6.42
N VAL A 313 -5.45 -6.82 -7.14
CA VAL A 313 -4.09 -6.71 -6.61
C VAL A 313 -3.68 -5.25 -6.53
N PHE A 314 -3.14 -4.84 -5.38
CA PHE A 314 -2.65 -3.48 -5.16
C PHE A 314 -1.53 -3.41 -4.12
N GLY A 315 -1.00 -2.21 -3.87
CA GLY A 315 -0.01 -1.88 -2.85
C GLY A 315 -0.41 -0.61 -2.12
N HIS A 316 0.46 0.40 -2.10
CA HIS A 316 0.34 1.72 -1.46
C HIS A 316 0.28 1.70 0.08
N MET A 317 -0.64 0.90 0.60
CA MET A 317 -0.96 0.82 2.02
C MET A 317 -0.01 -0.18 2.69
N HIS A 318 1.20 0.26 3.02
CA HIS A 318 2.29 -0.58 3.54
C HIS A 318 1.85 -1.51 4.70
N LYS A 319 2.45 -2.72 4.75
CA LYS A 319 2.16 -3.77 5.75
C LYS A 319 2.44 -3.35 7.19
N GLU A 320 3.55 -2.66 7.45
CA GLU A 320 3.83 -2.06 8.75
C GLU A 320 3.12 -0.71 8.84
N LEU A 321 2.41 -0.49 9.96
CA LEU A 321 1.63 0.73 10.15
C LEU A 321 2.54 1.90 10.57
N ALA A 322 2.17 3.09 10.12
CA ALA A 322 2.85 4.35 10.40
C ALA A 322 3.16 4.50 11.90
N PHE A 323 4.38 4.96 12.19
CA PHE A 323 4.93 5.09 13.55
C PHE A 323 5.08 3.76 14.33
N GLY A 324 5.06 2.60 13.66
CA GLY A 324 5.25 1.28 14.28
C GLY A 324 4.00 0.74 14.99
N ASN A 325 2.81 1.25 14.66
CA ASN A 325 1.54 0.95 15.36
C ASN A 325 0.96 -0.45 15.05
N GLY A 326 1.79 -1.42 14.65
CA GLY A 326 1.40 -2.81 14.37
C GLY A 326 1.45 -3.16 12.89
N GLN A 327 0.51 -4.02 12.46
CA GLN A 327 0.48 -4.61 11.12
C GLN A 327 -0.91 -4.46 10.48
N ARG A 328 -0.92 -4.27 9.17
CA ARG A 328 -2.12 -4.16 8.33
C ARG A 328 -2.68 -5.53 7.94
N LYS A 329 -4.01 -5.61 7.76
CA LYS A 329 -4.66 -6.72 7.06
C LYS A 329 -4.25 -6.68 5.58
N MET A 330 -3.44 -7.63 5.12
CA MET A 330 -2.95 -7.66 3.73
C MET A 330 -3.90 -8.34 2.74
N ILE A 331 -5.02 -8.90 3.23
CA ILE A 331 -6.02 -9.60 2.43
C ILE A 331 -7.42 -9.35 3.00
N VAL A 332 -8.41 -9.21 2.10
CA VAL A 332 -9.86 -9.26 2.40
C VAL A 332 -10.53 -10.11 1.33
N VAL A 333 -11.51 -10.94 1.71
CA VAL A 333 -12.39 -11.65 0.76
C VAL A 333 -13.73 -10.92 0.76
N GLY A 334 -14.24 -10.55 -0.42
CA GLY A 334 -15.52 -9.87 -0.58
C GLY A 334 -16.71 -10.74 -0.19
N ASP A 335 -17.62 -10.17 0.60
CA ASP A 335 -18.78 -10.85 1.18
C ASP A 335 -19.83 -11.28 0.14
N GLY A 336 -20.67 -12.26 0.55
CA GLY A 336 -21.82 -12.72 -0.22
C GLY A 336 -21.43 -13.35 -1.56
N ASP A 337 -22.06 -12.89 -2.63
CA ASP A 337 -21.78 -13.36 -4.00
C ASP A 337 -20.50 -12.76 -4.61
N ASP A 338 -19.90 -11.71 -4.01
CA ASP A 338 -18.77 -10.99 -4.62
C ASP A 338 -17.53 -11.88 -4.77
N ASN A 339 -17.22 -12.68 -3.74
CA ASN A 339 -16.15 -13.70 -3.69
C ASN A 339 -14.78 -13.25 -4.21
N THR A 340 -14.54 -11.94 -4.29
CA THR A 340 -13.32 -11.36 -4.86
C THR A 340 -12.29 -11.20 -3.77
N ILE A 341 -11.04 -11.61 -4.01
CA ILE A 341 -9.96 -11.31 -3.09
C ILE A 341 -9.40 -9.92 -3.38
N TYR A 342 -9.38 -9.06 -2.37
CA TYR A 342 -8.66 -7.81 -2.35
C TYR A 342 -7.32 -8.08 -1.67
N LEU A 343 -6.23 -8.01 -2.43
CA LEU A 343 -4.89 -8.45 -2.03
C LEU A 343 -3.88 -7.32 -2.13
N ASN A 344 -3.22 -7.03 -1.01
CA ASN A 344 -2.21 -5.99 -0.89
C ASN A 344 -0.81 -6.61 -0.83
N GLY A 345 0.07 -6.20 -1.74
CA GLY A 345 1.45 -6.67 -1.87
C GLY A 345 2.51 -5.79 -1.21
N ALA A 346 2.13 -4.64 -0.62
CA ALA A 346 3.05 -3.62 -0.10
C ALA A 346 3.81 -4.06 1.17
N ILE A 347 4.88 -4.82 1.00
CA ILE A 347 5.81 -5.20 2.07
C ILE A 347 7.03 -4.29 1.97
N VAL A 348 7.12 -3.27 2.83
CA VAL A 348 8.18 -2.24 2.78
C VAL A 348 8.92 -2.20 4.13
N PRO A 349 10.26 -2.30 4.17
CA PRO A 349 11.16 -2.57 3.05
C PRO A 349 11.01 -4.01 2.52
N ARG A 350 11.06 -4.19 1.20
CA ARG A 350 10.96 -5.52 0.57
C ARG A 350 12.26 -6.31 0.57
N VAL A 351 13.41 -5.67 0.82
CA VAL A 351 14.73 -6.32 0.86
C VAL A 351 15.41 -6.08 2.21
N LYS A 352 15.53 -7.15 3.01
CA LYS A 352 16.42 -7.19 4.20
C LYS A 352 17.83 -7.56 3.71
N ARG A 353 18.88 -6.87 4.15
CA ARG A 353 20.27 -7.10 3.72
C ARG A 353 21.14 -7.56 4.88
N PHE A 354 21.90 -8.64 4.68
CA PHE A 354 22.81 -9.24 5.66
C PHE A 354 24.24 -9.25 5.10
N SER A 355 25.20 -9.89 5.78
CA SER A 355 26.63 -9.85 5.37
C SER A 355 26.95 -10.67 4.12
N HIS A 356 26.16 -11.70 3.79
CA HIS A 356 26.43 -12.63 2.68
C HIS A 356 25.21 -12.90 1.78
N ASN A 357 24.00 -12.55 2.25
CA ASN A 357 22.75 -12.78 1.53
C ASN A 357 21.76 -11.60 1.70
N THR A 358 20.74 -11.57 0.85
CA THR A 358 19.55 -10.73 1.01
C THR A 358 18.32 -11.59 1.20
N LEU A 359 17.33 -11.12 1.97
CA LEU A 359 15.98 -11.72 2.03
C LEU A 359 15.01 -10.82 1.28
N ARG A 360 14.24 -11.42 0.36
CA ARG A 360 13.41 -10.72 -0.62
C ARG A 360 11.95 -11.14 -0.47
N ALA A 361 11.08 -10.18 -0.19
CA ALA A 361 9.66 -10.42 0.01
C ALA A 361 8.88 -10.55 -1.30
N PHE A 362 7.99 -11.52 -1.37
CA PHE A 362 7.04 -11.71 -2.48
C PHE A 362 5.68 -12.10 -1.93
N THR A 363 4.60 -11.79 -2.66
CA THR A 363 3.27 -12.36 -2.40
C THR A 363 2.90 -13.27 -3.56
N LEU A 364 2.57 -14.54 -3.30
CA LEU A 364 2.23 -15.53 -4.32
C LEU A 364 0.72 -15.77 -4.35
N ILE A 365 0.20 -15.99 -5.55
CA ILE A 365 -1.14 -16.53 -5.84
C ILE A 365 -0.94 -17.86 -6.55
N ASP A 366 -1.37 -18.97 -5.93
CA ASP A 366 -1.44 -20.28 -6.58
C ASP A 366 -2.89 -20.63 -6.95
N SER A 367 -3.10 -20.98 -8.21
CA SER A 367 -4.39 -21.40 -8.73
C SER A 367 -4.31 -22.63 -9.63
N LYS A 368 -5.38 -23.43 -9.66
CA LYS A 368 -5.43 -24.74 -10.33
C LYS A 368 -6.81 -25.02 -10.89
N GLN A 369 -6.88 -25.48 -12.13
CA GLN A 369 -8.13 -25.73 -12.87
C GLN A 369 -9.14 -24.56 -12.81
N GLY A 370 -8.64 -23.31 -12.74
CA GLY A 370 -9.51 -22.15 -12.55
C GLY A 370 -10.12 -22.03 -11.14
N LYS A 371 -9.45 -22.51 -10.09
CA LYS A 371 -9.77 -22.18 -8.70
C LYS A 371 -8.57 -21.55 -8.02
N LEU A 372 -8.81 -20.54 -7.20
CA LEU A 372 -7.80 -20.02 -6.29
C LEU A 372 -7.58 -21.04 -5.17
N GLU A 373 -6.36 -21.55 -5.01
CA GLU A 373 -6.02 -22.57 -4.01
C GLU A 373 -5.30 -21.99 -2.80
N LYS A 374 -4.30 -21.13 -3.01
CA LYS A 374 -3.43 -20.59 -1.96
C LYS A 374 -3.02 -19.13 -2.25
N ILE A 375 -2.87 -18.32 -1.20
CA ILE A 375 -2.09 -17.08 -1.25
C ILE A 375 -1.10 -17.09 -0.09
N THR A 376 0.16 -16.74 -0.36
CA THR A 376 1.21 -16.66 0.66
C THR A 376 2.02 -15.38 0.54
N GLN A 377 2.63 -14.96 1.65
CA GLN A 377 3.77 -14.05 1.65
C GLN A 377 5.02 -14.88 1.92
N THR A 378 6.04 -14.73 1.07
CA THR A 378 7.24 -15.57 1.07
C THR A 378 8.48 -14.69 1.13
N TRP A 379 9.43 -15.01 2.00
CA TRP A 379 10.77 -14.44 1.97
C TRP A 379 11.75 -15.44 1.35
N VAL A 380 12.40 -15.02 0.26
CA VAL A 380 13.43 -15.80 -0.44
C VAL A 380 14.80 -15.24 -0.07
N SER A 381 15.70 -16.09 0.44
CA SER A 381 17.11 -15.79 0.60
C SER A 381 17.84 -15.93 -0.73
N VAL A 382 18.72 -14.98 -1.04
CA VAL A 382 19.67 -15.04 -2.16
C VAL A 382 21.08 -14.79 -1.61
N SER A 383 21.93 -15.81 -1.63
CA SER A 383 23.35 -15.70 -1.28
C SER A 383 24.18 -15.38 -2.51
N LEU A 384 25.04 -14.36 -2.43
CA LEU A 384 26.00 -14.01 -3.48
C LEU A 384 27.43 -14.29 -2.99
N THR A 385 27.68 -15.56 -2.67
CA THR A 385 28.98 -16.07 -2.24
C THR A 385 29.77 -16.63 -3.42
N GLN A 386 31.07 -16.31 -3.53
CA GLN A 386 31.89 -16.58 -4.72
C GLN A 386 31.97 -18.07 -5.12
N ASP A 387 31.80 -18.98 -4.16
CA ASP A 387 31.89 -20.43 -4.38
C ASP A 387 30.52 -21.11 -4.59
N THR A 388 29.42 -20.49 -4.15
CA THR A 388 28.05 -21.00 -4.32
C THR A 388 27.01 -19.88 -4.37
N ASP A 389 26.34 -19.74 -5.51
CA ASP A 389 25.03 -19.10 -5.59
C ASP A 389 23.99 -20.04 -4.96
N THR A 390 23.37 -19.63 -3.85
CA THR A 390 22.26 -20.37 -3.24
C THR A 390 21.03 -19.48 -3.13
N THR A 391 19.86 -20.08 -3.36
CA THR A 391 18.58 -19.38 -3.28
C THR A 391 17.55 -20.32 -2.64
N THR A 392 16.91 -19.87 -1.57
CA THR A 392 16.09 -20.70 -0.66
C THR A 392 14.87 -19.93 -0.16
N ILE A 393 13.78 -20.64 0.13
CA ILE A 393 12.64 -20.06 0.84
C ILE A 393 12.92 -20.18 2.34
N GLU A 394 12.97 -19.05 3.05
CA GLU A 394 13.24 -18.99 4.50
C GLU A 394 11.95 -18.88 5.33
N GLU A 395 11.01 -18.06 4.87
CA GLU A 395 9.72 -17.83 5.53
C GLU A 395 8.58 -18.01 4.52
N GLU A 396 7.52 -18.73 4.89
CA GLU A 396 6.24 -18.70 4.18
C GLU A 396 5.09 -18.44 5.19
N HIS A 397 4.31 -17.39 4.94
CA HIS A 397 3.14 -17.04 5.72
C HIS A 397 1.87 -17.14 4.85
N ILE A 398 0.99 -18.06 5.19
CA ILE A 398 -0.25 -18.33 4.44
C ILE A 398 -1.29 -17.24 4.76
N LEU A 399 -1.68 -16.47 3.75
CA LEU A 399 -2.78 -15.49 3.82
C LEU A 399 -4.14 -16.13 3.49
N PHE A 400 -4.15 -17.15 2.63
CA PHE A 400 -5.37 -17.81 2.14
C PHE A 400 -5.11 -19.27 1.78
N THR A 401 -6.07 -20.14 2.09
CA THR A 401 -6.17 -21.51 1.57
C THR A 401 -7.62 -21.88 1.30
N ASN A 402 -7.89 -22.49 0.15
CA ASN A 402 -9.22 -23.00 -0.18
C ASN A 402 -9.44 -24.36 0.49
N ASN A 403 -10.23 -24.39 1.57
CA ASN A 403 -10.44 -25.57 2.42
C ASN A 403 -11.20 -26.74 1.77
N ASN A 404 -11.48 -26.68 0.45
CA ASN A 404 -12.16 -27.72 -0.32
C ASN A 404 -11.22 -28.77 -0.93
N ILE A 405 -9.91 -28.69 -0.68
CA ILE A 405 -8.93 -29.72 -1.07
C ILE A 405 -8.81 -30.70 0.11
N PRO A 406 -9.17 -31.99 -0.04
CA PRO A 406 -8.88 -32.99 0.98
C PRO A 406 -7.37 -33.09 1.17
N THR A 407 -6.89 -32.96 2.41
CA THR A 407 -5.50 -33.29 2.75
C THR A 407 -5.29 -34.78 2.50
N THR A 408 -4.67 -35.13 1.37
CA THR A 408 -4.18 -36.48 1.11
C THR A 408 -2.99 -36.73 2.05
N SER A 409 -3.29 -37.17 3.27
CA SER A 409 -2.30 -37.65 4.22
C SER A 409 -1.52 -38.79 3.58
N SER A 410 -0.27 -38.52 3.22
CA SER A 410 0.67 -39.56 2.80
C SER A 410 0.94 -40.50 3.97
N ILE A 411 0.90 -41.80 3.69
CA ILE A 411 1.38 -42.88 4.55
C ILE A 411 2.90 -42.94 4.45
#